data_AF-A0A7Y2ESJ7-F1
#
_entry.id   AF-A0A7Y2ESJ7-F1
#
_cell.length_a   1.000
_cell.length_b   1.000
_cell.length_c   1.000
_cell.angle_alpha   90.00
_cell.angle_beta   90.00
_cell.angle_gamma   90.00
#
_symmetry.space_group_name_H-M   'P 1'
#
loop_
_entity.id
_entity.type
_entity.pdbx_description
1 polymer ?
#
loop_
_entity_poly.entity_id
_entity_poly.type
_entity_poly.pdbx_seq_one_letter_code
_entity_poly.pdbx_strand_id
1 'polypeptide(L)'
;MGLLSGVMLFGLAAFLVGPQLDGTEQSTMYSALRIVFAIVALGCLFAMKVLQRKMSEVSGETAAKLTIAGWALGEATGFLGAIILLMTGVLWPFLIGVGIMLASFVLFPVSEPTI
;
A
#
# COMPACT_ATOMS: atom_id res chain seq x y z
N MET A 1 -8.79 -9.17 -7.12
CA MET A 1 -7.61 -9.73 -7.84
C MET A 1 -6.86 -8.71 -8.68
N GLY A 2 -7.53 -7.82 -9.45
CA GLY A 2 -6.83 -6.85 -10.32
C GLY A 2 -5.88 -5.86 -9.62
N LEU A 3 -6.17 -5.47 -8.37
CA LEU A 3 -5.37 -4.47 -7.63
C LEU A 3 -3.99 -5.02 -7.20
N LEU A 4 -3.94 -6.25 -6.67
CA LEU A 4 -2.69 -6.90 -6.24
C LEU A 4 -1.75 -7.15 -7.42
N SER A 5 -2.28 -7.62 -8.55
CA SER A 5 -1.48 -7.83 -9.75
C SER A 5 -0.85 -6.53 -10.26
N GLY A 6 -1.57 -5.40 -10.18
CA GLY A 6 -1.04 -4.09 -10.62
C GLY A 6 0.16 -3.65 -9.78
N VAL A 7 0.02 -3.68 -8.45
CA VAL A 7 1.11 -3.33 -7.51
C VAL A 7 2.32 -4.25 -7.69
N MET A 8 2.09 -5.56 -7.84
CA MET A 8 3.18 -6.53 -8.01
C MET A 8 3.91 -6.38 -9.34
N LEU A 9 3.18 -6.18 -10.45
CA LEU A 9 3.78 -5.95 -11.77
C LEU A 9 4.59 -4.65 -11.79
N PHE A 10 4.04 -3.58 -11.21
CA PHE A 10 4.75 -2.31 -11.10
C PHE A 10 5.97 -2.42 -10.20
N GLY A 11 5.87 -3.10 -9.05
CA GLY A 11 7.00 -3.38 -8.16
C GLY A 11 8.10 -4.22 -8.82
N LEU A 12 7.73 -5.19 -9.65
CA LEU A 12 8.67 -5.98 -10.45
C LEU A 12 9.39 -5.09 -11.47
N ALA A 13 8.66 -4.27 -12.22
CA ALA A 13 9.25 -3.31 -13.15
C ALA A 13 10.20 -2.33 -12.43
N ALA A 14 9.79 -1.82 -11.26
CA ALA A 14 10.59 -0.96 -10.42
C ALA A 14 11.87 -1.63 -9.91
N PHE A 15 11.80 -2.90 -9.54
CA PHE A 15 12.97 -3.67 -9.12
C PHE A 15 13.98 -3.91 -10.25
N LEU A 16 13.49 -4.13 -11.47
CA LEU A 16 14.35 -4.37 -12.63
C LEU A 16 15.00 -3.08 -13.15
N VAL A 17 14.29 -1.95 -13.08
CA VAL A 17 14.76 -0.64 -13.59
C VAL A 17 15.53 0.15 -12.52
N GLY A 18 15.15 0.04 -11.25
CA GLY A 18 15.71 0.83 -10.14
C GLY A 18 17.25 0.78 -10.00
N PRO A 19 17.90 -0.40 -10.10
CA PRO A 19 19.36 -0.52 -10.03
C PRO A 19 20.12 0.17 -11.19
N GLN A 20 19.42 0.62 -12.24
CA GLN A 20 20.02 1.28 -13.40
C GLN A 20 20.03 2.81 -13.28
N LEU A 21 19.39 3.36 -12.24
CA LEU A 21 19.31 4.80 -11.98
C LEU A 21 20.47 5.33 -11.11
N ASP A 22 21.56 4.58 -10.99
CA ASP A 22 22.76 4.97 -10.24
C ASP A 22 23.37 6.26 -10.81
N GLY A 23 23.41 7.32 -10.01
CA GLY A 23 24.35 8.41 -10.24
C GLY A 23 23.98 9.76 -9.64
N THR A 24 24.78 10.15 -8.64
CA THR A 24 25.05 11.53 -8.17
C THR A 24 23.95 12.26 -7.38
N GLU A 25 24.24 12.42 -6.08
CA GLU A 25 23.67 13.42 -5.15
C GLU A 25 22.16 13.50 -4.96
N GLN A 26 21.59 12.72 -4.03
CA GLN A 26 20.27 13.02 -3.45
C GLN A 26 20.04 12.46 -2.02
N SER A 27 21.08 12.35 -1.19
CA SER A 27 20.96 11.71 0.15
C SER A 27 19.89 12.35 1.06
N THR A 28 19.76 13.69 1.01
CA THR A 28 18.77 14.43 1.78
C THR A 28 17.34 14.20 1.27
N MET A 29 17.15 14.19 -0.05
CA MET A 29 15.84 13.97 -0.69
C MET A 29 15.34 12.54 -0.44
N TYR A 30 16.23 11.54 -0.50
CA TYR A 30 15.89 10.15 -0.18
C TYR A 30 15.55 9.96 1.29
N SER A 31 16.24 10.66 2.19
CA SER A 31 15.93 10.63 3.63
C SER A 31 14.54 11.23 3.91
N ALA A 32 14.21 12.36 3.29
CA ALA A 32 12.88 12.95 3.36
C ALA A 32 11.79 12.01 2.82
N LEU A 33 12.04 11.36 1.68
CA LEU A 33 11.09 10.42 1.06
C LEU A 33 10.78 9.22 1.97
N ARG A 34 11.79 8.69 2.68
CA ARG A 34 11.61 7.61 3.66
C ARG A 34 10.79 8.05 4.88
N ILE A 35 10.99 9.28 5.36
CA ILE A 35 10.21 9.84 6.47
C ILE A 35 8.75 10.04 6.02
N VAL A 36 8.54 10.62 4.84
CA VAL A 36 7.20 10.77 4.25
C VAL A 36 6.52 9.41 4.11
N PHE A 37 7.24 8.40 3.62
CA PHE A 37 6.71 7.04 3.55
C PHE A 37 6.31 6.51 4.93
N ALA A 38 7.15 6.66 5.94
CA ALA A 38 6.83 6.22 7.30
C ALA A 38 5.58 6.91 7.83
N ILE A 39 5.43 8.23 7.62
CA ILE A 39 4.24 9.00 8.01
C ILE A 39 3.00 8.48 7.28
N VAL A 40 3.08 8.28 5.96
CA VAL A 40 1.97 7.78 5.15
C VAL A 40 1.59 6.36 5.54
N ALA A 41 2.57 5.48 5.74
CA ALA A 41 2.34 4.08 6.16
C ALA A 41 1.67 4.02 7.53
N LEU A 42 2.16 4.79 8.51
CA LEU A 42 1.53 4.91 9.83
C LEU A 42 0.13 5.50 9.73
N GLY A 43 -0.06 6.54 8.92
CA GLY A 43 -1.37 7.13 8.65
C GLY A 43 -2.35 6.13 8.03
N CYS A 44 -1.88 5.28 7.12
CA CYS A 44 -2.70 4.23 6.51
C CYS A 44 -3.04 3.11 7.51
N LEU A 45 -2.10 2.67 8.34
CA LEU A 45 -2.36 1.72 9.41
C LEU A 45 -3.39 2.27 10.41
N PHE A 46 -3.26 3.54 10.77
CA PHE A 46 -4.23 4.22 11.63
C PHE A 46 -5.61 4.31 10.96
N ALA A 47 -5.68 4.71 9.69
CA ALA A 47 -6.92 4.75 8.92
C ALA A 47 -7.58 3.38 8.82
N MET A 48 -6.80 2.31 8.56
CA MET A 48 -7.30 0.94 8.56
C MET A 48 -7.89 0.54 9.91
N LYS A 49 -7.25 0.90 11.04
CA LYS A 49 -7.82 0.65 12.37
C LYS A 49 -9.15 1.38 12.60
N VAL A 50 -9.25 2.64 12.16
CA VAL A 50 -10.49 3.42 12.25
C VAL A 50 -11.59 2.81 11.37
N LEU A 51 -11.27 2.42 10.14
CA LEU A 51 -12.20 1.77 9.22
C LEU A 51 -12.65 0.41 9.74
N GLN A 52 -11.74 -0.39 10.28
CA GLN A 52 -12.05 -1.69 10.89
C GLN A 52 -13.06 -1.54 12.04
N ARG A 53 -12.86 -0.54 12.90
CA ARG A 53 -13.80 -0.24 13.98
C ARG A 53 -15.17 0.15 13.44
N LYS A 54 -15.22 1.07 12.47
CA LYS A 54 -16.48 1.46 11.82
C LYS A 54 -17.16 0.26 11.15
N MET A 55 -16.41 -0.63 10.52
CA MET A 55 -16.96 -1.80 9.82
C MET A 55 -17.72 -2.74 10.76
N SER A 56 -17.34 -2.83 12.04
CA SER A 56 -18.11 -3.60 13.05
C SER A 56 -19.47 -2.99 13.40
N GLU A 57 -19.69 -1.71 13.07
CA GLU A 57 -20.90 -0.94 13.40
C GLU A 57 -21.86 -0.80 12.20
N VAL A 58 -21.45 -1.21 10.99
CA VAL A 58 -22.24 -1.04 9.76
C VAL A 58 -22.48 -2.37 9.04
N SER A 59 -23.62 -2.48 8.37
CA SER A 59 -24.01 -3.63 7.55
C SER A 59 -24.48 -3.19 6.15
N GLY A 60 -24.55 -4.14 5.23
CA GLY A 60 -25.06 -3.91 3.87
C GLY A 60 -24.12 -3.08 2.98
N GLU A 61 -24.70 -2.14 2.21
CA GLU A 61 -23.99 -1.36 1.19
C GLU A 61 -22.81 -0.54 1.75
N THR A 62 -22.94 -0.04 2.97
CA THR A 62 -21.89 0.75 3.62
C THR A 62 -20.68 -0.10 3.99
N ALA A 63 -20.88 -1.37 4.37
CA ALA A 63 -19.78 -2.30 4.65
C ALA A 63 -18.99 -2.63 3.37
N ALA A 64 -19.67 -2.76 2.22
CA ALA A 64 -19.02 -2.95 0.93
C ALA A 64 -18.17 -1.73 0.52
N LYS A 65 -18.68 -0.51 0.71
CA LYS A 65 -17.92 0.73 0.46
C LYS A 65 -16.68 0.84 1.36
N LEU A 66 -16.80 0.50 2.64
CA LEU A 66 -15.67 0.49 3.57
C LEU A 66 -14.61 -0.57 3.22
N THR A 67 -15.05 -1.73 2.71
CA THR A 67 -14.16 -2.79 2.22
C THR A 67 -13.29 -2.28 1.07
N ILE A 68 -13.93 -1.66 0.07
CA ILE A 68 -13.23 -1.06 -1.08
C ILE A 68 -12.26 0.04 -0.62
N ALA A 69 -12.66 0.88 0.33
CA ALA A 69 -11.80 1.92 0.90
C ALA A 69 -10.57 1.33 1.62
N GLY A 70 -10.76 0.28 2.41
CA GLY A 70 -9.66 -0.44 3.08
C GLY A 70 -8.67 -1.05 2.08
N TRP A 71 -9.17 -1.59 0.97
CA TRP A 71 -8.33 -2.11 -0.11
C TRP A 71 -7.55 -1.03 -0.83
N ALA A 72 -8.19 0.08 -1.18
CA ALA A 72 -7.55 1.22 -1.82
C ALA A 72 -6.42 1.81 -0.96
N LEU A 73 -6.58 1.84 0.36
CA LEU A 73 -5.53 2.22 1.31
C LEU A 73 -4.31 1.28 1.25
N GLY A 74 -4.56 -0.04 1.20
CA GLY A 74 -3.52 -1.05 1.04
C GLY A 74 -2.79 -0.93 -0.30
N GLU A 75 -3.54 -0.73 -1.38
CA GLU A 75 -2.98 -0.54 -2.72
C GLU A 75 -2.13 0.73 -2.83
N ALA A 76 -2.62 1.86 -2.31
CA ALA A 76 -1.89 3.13 -2.34
C ALA A 76 -0.54 3.03 -1.62
N THR A 77 -0.50 2.32 -0.48
CA THR A 77 0.76 2.09 0.25
C THR A 77 1.72 1.15 -0.50
N GLY A 78 1.20 0.10 -1.15
CA GLY A 78 1.97 -0.77 -2.04
C GLY A 78 2.58 -0.02 -3.23
N PHE A 79 1.78 0.80 -3.93
CA PHE A 79 2.25 1.62 -5.04
C PHE A 79 3.29 2.65 -4.60
N LEU A 80 3.06 3.34 -3.49
CA LEU A 80 4.03 4.30 -2.97
C LEU A 80 5.37 3.61 -2.63
N GLY A 81 5.32 2.42 -2.02
CA GLY A 81 6.51 1.61 -1.76
C GLY A 81 7.26 1.24 -3.04
N ALA A 82 6.54 0.88 -4.11
CA ALA A 82 7.13 0.57 -5.41
C ALA A 82 7.74 1.80 -6.11
N ILE A 83 7.12 2.98 -5.97
CA ILE A 83 7.70 4.25 -6.45
C ILE A 83 9.03 4.53 -5.73
N ILE A 84 9.08 4.33 -4.41
CA ILE A 84 10.31 4.53 -3.64
C ILE A 84 11.38 3.51 -4.05
N LEU A 85 11.00 2.25 -4.29
CA LEU A 85 11.90 1.23 -4.83
C LEU A 85 12.47 1.67 -6.19
N LEU A 86 11.63 2.15 -7.11
CA LEU A 86 12.08 2.65 -8.41
C LEU A 86 13.07 3.81 -8.25
N MET A 87 12.76 4.78 -7.39
CA MET A 87 13.56 6.00 -7.25
C MET A 87 14.85 5.82 -6.45
N THR A 88 14.89 4.85 -5.53
CA THR A 88 15.99 4.72 -4.55
C THR A 88 16.72 3.40 -4.60
N GLY A 89 16.21 2.42 -5.34
CA GLY A 89 16.70 1.03 -5.36
C GLY A 89 16.45 0.27 -4.05
N VAL A 90 15.85 0.87 -3.03
CA VAL A 90 15.65 0.24 -1.73
C VAL A 90 14.37 -0.60 -1.71
N LEU A 91 14.53 -1.90 -1.41
CA LEU A 91 13.43 -2.87 -1.43
C LEU A 91 12.48 -2.78 -0.22
N TRP A 92 12.96 -2.37 0.95
CA TRP A 92 12.19 -2.39 2.19
C TRP A 92 10.85 -1.62 2.16
N PRO A 93 10.77 -0.38 1.64
CA PRO A 93 9.50 0.35 1.53
C PRO A 93 8.44 -0.39 0.70
N PHE A 94 8.86 -1.03 -0.39
CA PHE A 94 7.96 -1.86 -1.20
C PHE A 94 7.43 -3.06 -0.41
N LEU A 95 8.30 -3.79 0.29
CA LEU A 95 7.86 -4.93 1.11
C LEU A 95 6.91 -4.52 2.23
N ILE A 96 7.14 -3.37 2.87
CA ILE A 96 6.23 -2.83 3.89
C ILE A 96 4.87 -2.48 3.26
N GLY A 97 4.87 -1.81 2.10
CA GLY A 97 3.64 -1.49 1.38
C GLY A 97 2.84 -2.74 0.97
N VAL A 98 3.51 -3.76 0.44
CA VAL A 98 2.91 -5.06 0.13
C VAL A 98 2.35 -5.73 1.40
N GLY A 99 3.09 -5.68 2.51
CA GLY A 99 2.61 -6.20 3.79
C GLY A 99 1.31 -5.53 4.26
N ILE A 100 1.24 -4.20 4.17
CA ILE A 100 0.03 -3.42 4.51
C ILE A 100 -1.12 -3.78 3.56
N MET A 101 -0.83 -3.95 2.27
CA MET A 101 -1.81 -4.37 1.27
C MET A 101 -2.37 -5.77 1.56
N LEU A 102 -1.52 -6.73 1.88
CA LEU A 102 -1.96 -8.08 2.25
C LEU A 102 -2.79 -8.05 3.53
N ALA A 103 -2.37 -7.25 4.53
CA ALA A 103 -3.15 -7.06 5.74
C ALA A 103 -4.52 -6.46 5.45
N SER A 104 -4.67 -5.56 4.47
CA SER A 104 -5.96 -4.99 4.12
C SER A 104 -6.93 -6.03 3.56
N PHE A 105 -6.47 -7.00 2.78
CA PHE A 105 -7.33 -8.10 2.30
C PHE A 105 -7.81 -9.01 3.43
N VAL A 106 -6.98 -9.22 4.45
CA VAL A 106 -7.35 -10.02 5.63
C VAL A 106 -8.33 -9.25 6.54
N LEU A 107 -8.09 -7.96 6.73
CA LEU A 107 -8.91 -7.12 7.61
C LEU A 107 -10.26 -6.74 6.99
N PHE A 108 -10.33 -6.67 5.67
CA PHE A 108 -11.51 -6.28 4.90
C PHE A 108 -11.84 -7.36 3.87
N PRO A 109 -12.35 -8.53 4.29
CA PRO A 109 -12.70 -9.60 3.36
C PRO A 109 -13.90 -9.20 2.47
N VAL A 110 -13.94 -9.72 1.24
CA VAL A 110 -15.17 -9.62 0.42
C VAL A 110 -16.24 -10.45 1.08
N SER A 111 -17.33 -9.82 1.50
CA SER A 111 -18.56 -10.54 1.80
C SER A 111 -19.14 -11.04 0.49
N GLU A 112 -19.14 -12.36 0.26
CA GLU A 112 -19.92 -12.94 -0.82
C GLU A 112 -21.40 -12.55 -0.62
N PRO A 113 -22.12 -12.14 -1.68
CA PRO A 113 -23.56 -12.05 -1.57
C PRO A 113 -24.06 -13.47 -1.29
N THR A 114 -24.61 -13.71 -0.10
CA THR A 114 -25.44 -14.89 0.16
C THR A 114 -26.59 -14.86 -0.84
N ILE A 115 -26.49 -15.69 -1.87
CA ILE A 115 -27.55 -15.97 -2.84
C ILE A 115 -28.59 -16.85 -2.16
#